data_AF-A0A855F2S0-F1
#
_entry.id   AF-A0A855F2S0-F1
#
_cell.length_a   1.000
_cell.length_b   1.000
_cell.length_c   1.000
_cell.angle_alpha   90.00
_cell.angle_beta   90.00
_cell.angle_gamma   90.00
#
_symmetry.space_group_name_H-M   'P 1'
#
loop_
_entity.id
_entity.type
_entity.pdbx_description
1 polymer ?
#
loop_
_entity_poly.entity_id
_entity_poly.type
_entity_poly.pdbx_seq_one_letter_code
_entity_poly.pdbx_strand_id
1 'polypeptide(L)' 'MTPEEQENALRAQARRCAEELTKAMSAKPKPKWNAVCPPILRKHYEKVKPMGVSLVKFVSVIGRMNGRYGVES' A
#
# COMPACT_ATOMS: atom_id res chain seq x y z
N MET A 1 -12.02 -15.05 11.04
CA MET A 1 -11.26 -14.67 9.84
C MET A 1 -10.35 -15.84 9.52
N THR A 2 -10.59 -16.50 8.40
CA THR A 2 -9.66 -17.52 7.88
C THR A 2 -8.39 -16.82 7.39
N PRO A 3 -7.25 -17.54 7.27
CA PRO A 3 -6.03 -16.98 6.70
C PRO A 3 -6.25 -16.36 5.30
N GLU A 4 -7.15 -16.93 4.51
CA GLU A 4 -7.50 -16.47 3.17
C GLU A 4 -8.29 -15.15 3.20
N GLU A 5 -9.27 -15.01 4.10
CA GLU A 5 -10.01 -13.77 4.30
C GLU A 5 -9.07 -12.62 4.71
N GLN A 6 -8.07 -12.91 5.54
CA GLN A 6 -7.08 -11.93 5.97
C GLN A 6 -6.19 -11.49 4.80
N GLU A 7 -5.72 -12.43 3.97
CA GLU A 7 -4.92 -12.11 2.79
C GLU A 7 -5.73 -11.30 1.76
N ASN A 8 -6.98 -11.66 1.54
CA ASN A 8 -7.89 -10.95 0.65
C ASN A 8 -8.15 -9.51 1.15
N ALA A 9 -8.39 -9.34 2.45
CA ALA A 9 -8.55 -8.02 3.06
C ALA A 9 -7.28 -7.17 2.95
N LEU A 10 -6.10 -7.77 3.16
CA LEU A 10 -4.80 -7.12 3.01
C LEU A 10 -4.57 -6.65 1.56
N ARG A 11 -4.79 -7.53 0.57
CA ARG A 11 -4.65 -7.18 -0.86
C ARG A 11 -5.66 -6.12 -1.30
N ALA A 12 -6.90 -6.21 -0.84
CA ALA A 12 -7.93 -5.22 -1.13
C ALA A 12 -7.53 -3.83 -0.59
N GLN A 13 -6.99 -3.79 0.62
CA GLN A 13 -6.53 -2.55 1.22
C GLN A 13 -5.27 -1.99 0.57
N ALA A 14 -4.35 -2.87 0.13
CA ALA A 14 -3.18 -2.51 -0.63
C ALA A 14 -3.53 -1.90 -2.01
N ARG A 15 -4.55 -2.44 -2.72
CA ARG A 15 -5.08 -1.85 -3.97
C ARG A 15 -5.54 -0.41 -3.75
N ARG A 16 -6.40 -0.20 -2.75
CA ARG A 16 -6.91 1.13 -2.42
C ARG A 16 -5.78 2.12 -2.08
N CYS A 17 -4.75 1.64 -1.39
CA CYS A 17 -3.57 2.45 -1.08
C CYS A 17 -2.79 2.82 -2.34
N ALA A 18 -2.55 1.86 -3.25
CA ALA A 18 -1.86 2.09 -4.51
C ALA A 18 -2.61 3.09 -5.41
N GLU A 19 -3.94 3.00 -5.47
CA GLU A 19 -4.79 3.95 -6.21
C GLU A 19 -4.71 5.36 -5.63
N GLU A 20 -4.81 5.50 -4.31
CA GLU A 20 -4.70 6.79 -3.63
C GLU A 20 -3.30 7.41 -3.82
N LEU A 21 -2.23 6.62 -3.69
CA LEU A 21 -0.86 7.04 -3.96
C LEU A 21 -0.67 7.49 -5.41
N THR A 22 -1.18 6.72 -6.37
CA THR A 22 -1.08 7.04 -7.80
C THR A 22 -1.81 8.34 -8.12
N LYS A 23 -3.04 8.48 -7.62
CA LYS A 23 -3.83 9.71 -7.78
C LYS A 23 -3.12 10.91 -7.17
N ALA A 24 -2.63 10.79 -5.94
CA ALA A 24 -1.97 11.88 -5.23
C ALA A 24 -0.66 12.30 -5.92
N MET A 25 0.11 11.34 -6.42
CA MET A 25 1.36 11.61 -7.16
C MET A 25 1.16 12.10 -8.60
N SER A 26 -0.06 11.99 -9.15
CA SER A 26 -0.39 12.45 -10.50
C SER A 26 -0.76 13.94 -10.56
N ALA A 27 -0.90 14.62 -9.40
CA ALA A 27 -1.14 16.05 -9.34
C ALA A 27 0.01 16.86 -9.98
N LYS A 28 -0.31 18.02 -10.58
CA LYS A 28 0.67 18.94 -11.18
C LYS A 28 0.68 20.27 -10.42
N PRO A 29 1.86 20.80 -10.03
CA PRO A 29 3.19 20.19 -10.19
C PRO A 29 3.35 18.90 -9.37
N LYS A 30 4.24 18.00 -9.82
CA LYS A 30 4.45 16.69 -9.20
C LYS A 30 4.82 16.89 -7.71
N PRO A 31 4.03 16.37 -6.77
CA PRO A 31 4.29 16.62 -5.36
C PRO A 31 5.52 15.84 -4.88
N LYS A 32 6.13 16.34 -3.79
CA LYS A 32 7.24 15.65 -3.13
C LYS A 32 6.75 14.36 -2.49
N TRP A 33 7.38 13.25 -2.84
CA TRP A 33 7.01 11.92 -2.34
C TRP A 33 6.92 11.88 -0.80
N ASN A 34 7.91 12.44 -0.09
CA ASN A 34 7.95 12.44 1.38
C ASN A 34 6.80 13.23 2.03
N ALA A 35 6.19 14.19 1.32
CA ALA A 35 5.08 14.96 1.83
C ALA A 35 3.73 14.23 1.66
N VAL A 36 3.62 13.37 0.65
CA VAL A 36 2.33 12.80 0.21
C VAL A 36 2.21 11.30 0.49
N CYS A 37 3.25 10.52 0.23
CA CYS A 37 3.17 9.06 0.33
C CYS A 37 3.14 8.53 1.78
N PRO A 38 3.99 9.01 2.72
CA PRO A 38 3.97 8.53 4.11
C PRO A 38 2.61 8.67 4.83
N PRO A 39 1.87 9.79 4.75
CA PRO A 39 0.56 9.88 5.41
C PRO A 39 -0.48 8.94 4.77
N ILE A 40 -0.48 8.76 3.44
CA ILE A 40 -1.37 7.82 2.76
C ILE A 40 -1.06 6.37 3.17
N LEU A 41 0.22 6.00 3.21
CA LEU A 41 0.64 4.67 3.65
C LEU A 41 0.19 4.38 5.10
N ARG A 42 0.37 5.35 6.02
CA ARG A 42 -0.07 5.21 7.42
C ARG A 42 -1.60 5.06 7.52
N LYS A 43 -2.36 5.93 6.87
CA LYS A 43 -3.84 5.89 6.83
C LYS A 43 -4.36 4.52 6.40
N HIS A 44 -3.76 3.93 5.36
CA HIS A 44 -4.19 2.62 4.88
C HIS A 44 -3.70 1.47 5.75
N TYR A 45 -2.50 1.61 6.32
CA TYR A 45 -1.92 0.62 7.23
C TYR A 45 -2.73 0.45 8.51
N GLU A 46 -3.25 1.54 9.10
CA GLU A 46 -4.05 1.47 10.33
C GLU A 46 -5.25 0.54 10.23
N LYS A 47 -5.83 0.38 9.03
CA LYS A 47 -6.95 -0.54 8.76
C LYS A 47 -6.55 -2.03 8.75
N VAL A 48 -5.29 -2.34 8.47
CA VAL A 48 -4.75 -3.72 8.42
C VAL A 48 -3.86 -4.05 9.61
N LYS A 49 -3.45 -3.05 10.40
CA LYS A 49 -2.74 -3.21 11.67
C LYS A 49 -3.40 -4.21 12.64
N PRO A 50 -4.74 -4.21 12.87
CA PRO A 50 -5.37 -5.18 13.77
C PRO A 50 -5.30 -6.63 13.26
N MET A 51 -4.95 -6.85 11.99
CA MET A 51 -4.74 -8.19 11.43
C MET A 51 -3.35 -8.75 11.75
N GLY A 52 -2.52 -8.06 12.54
CA GLY A 52 -1.15 -8.50 12.85
C GLY A 52 -0.15 -8.32 11.70
N VAL A 53 -0.51 -7.52 10.68
CA VAL A 53 0.38 -7.21 9.55
C VAL A 53 1.36 -6.10 9.94
N SER A 54 2.65 -6.27 9.62
CA SER A 54 3.64 -5.21 9.79
C SER A 54 3.56 -4.16 8.67
N LEU A 55 3.95 -2.92 8.96
CA LEU A 55 4.02 -1.87 7.95
C LEU A 55 4.92 -2.27 6.77
N VAL A 56 6.04 -2.94 7.04
CA VAL A 56 6.95 -3.45 6.02
C VAL A 56 6.23 -4.43 5.09
N LYS A 57 5.52 -5.43 5.65
CA LYS A 57 4.74 -6.40 4.85
C LYS A 57 3.69 -5.69 4.00
N PHE A 58 2.99 -4.71 4.56
CA PHE A 58 1.99 -3.93 3.82
C PHE A 58 2.60 -3.16 2.63
N VAL A 59 3.73 -2.47 2.85
CA VAL A 59 4.46 -1.76 1.80
C VAL A 59 5.00 -2.73 0.73
N SER A 60 5.53 -3.89 1.12
CA SER A 60 5.98 -4.92 0.19
C SER A 60 4.86 -5.44 -0.71
N VAL A 61 3.66 -5.67 -0.17
CA VAL A 61 2.48 -6.08 -0.95
C VAL A 61 2.14 -5.02 -2.00
N ILE A 62 2.06 -3.75 -1.61
CA ILE A 62 1.80 -2.62 -2.53
C ILE A 62 2.88 -2.56 -3.62
N GLY A 63 4.15 -2.69 -3.26
CA GLY A 63 5.24 -2.58 -4.21
C GLY A 63 5.29 -3.75 -5.20
N ARG A 64 5.04 -4.99 -4.76
CA ARG A 64 4.91 -6.15 -5.68
C ARG A 64 3.75 -5.99 -6.64
N MET A 65 2.60 -5.51 -6.14
CA MET A 65 1.42 -5.26 -6.98
C MET A 65 1.68 -4.21 -8.07
N ASN A 66 2.51 -3.20 -7.77
CA ASN A 66 2.88 -2.16 -8.72
C ASN A 66 4.13 -2.50 -9.55
N GLY A 67 4.60 -3.76 -9.54
CA GLY A 67 5.78 -4.19 -10.28
C GLY A 67 7.11 -3.56 -9.82
N ARG A 68 7.16 -2.98 -8.61
CA ARG A 68 8.37 -2.31 -8.07
C ARG A 68 9.33 -3.25 -7.36
N TYR A 69 8.86 -4.42 -6.94
CA TYR A 69 9.66 -5.44 -6.25
C TYR A 69 9.36 -6.81 -6.84
N GLY A 70 10.39 -7.62 -7.12
CA GLY A 70 10.23 -8.96 -7.67
C GLY A 70 10.08 -9.01 -9.21
N VAL A 71 10.58 -8.00 -9.94
CA VAL A 71 10.99 -8.25 -11.32
C VAL A 71 12.23 -9.13 -11.24
N GLU A 72 12.07 -10.42 -11.51
CA GLU A 72 13.19 -11.30 -11.81
C GLU A 72 13.99 -10.63 -12.94
N SER A 73 15.28 -10.37 -12.70
CA SER A 73 16.24 -10.01 -13.76
C SER A 73 16.65 -11.25 -14.52
#